data_AF-A0A416C435-F1
#
_entry.id   AF-A0A416C435-F1
#
_cell.length_a   1.000
_cell.length_b   1.000
_cell.length_c   1.000
_cell.angle_alpha   90.00
_cell.angle_beta   90.00
_cell.angle_gamma   90.00
#
_symmetry.space_group_name_H-M   'P 1'
#
loop_
_entity.id
_entity.type
_entity.pdbx_description
1 polymer ?
#
loop_
_entity_poly.entity_id
_entity_poly.type
_entity_poly.pdbx_seq_one_letter_code
_entity_poly.pdbx_strand_id
1 'polypeptide(L)'
;MKRMKCMIVFLLVAGLAVSAPKSNAMSKKVKKQYTKVLQKYVGKGNDEYSIPKFALVDIDRNGIPELMIQKDGQITGEMLYYTCKKSNKKLVKIKGPSSKDNYPCFGGLSRMPSRKSYAFYRGGPGYTDDNGNGIMPYLYAEYKIKKNRIVCVSLVNKKEYMDKNKVEYSGTYLGKKKVTKADYNRIEKACRGEIKFKNITNKNIAKMK
;
A
#
# COMPACT_ATOMS: atom_id res chain seq x y z
N MET A 1 -5.06 32.22 59.53
CA MET A 1 -4.34 32.33 58.24
C MET A 1 -3.94 30.94 57.75
N LYS A 2 -4.67 30.38 56.77
CA LYS A 2 -4.31 29.09 56.14
C LYS A 2 -3.54 29.38 54.84
N ARG A 3 -2.27 28.98 54.78
CA ARG A 3 -1.47 29.00 53.54
C ARG A 3 -1.82 27.76 52.71
N MET A 4 -2.57 27.92 51.62
CA MET A 4 -2.71 26.91 50.58
C MET A 4 -1.40 26.81 49.78
N LYS A 5 -0.79 25.63 49.76
CA LYS A 5 0.33 25.33 48.86
C LYS A 5 -0.25 24.94 47.49
N CYS A 6 0.02 25.75 46.48
CA CYS A 6 -0.29 25.44 45.08
C CYS A 6 0.52 24.22 44.64
N MET A 7 -0.15 23.14 44.23
CA MET A 7 0.48 21.94 43.67
C MET A 7 0.41 22.03 42.14
N ILE A 8 1.53 22.38 41.51
CA ILE A 8 1.67 22.37 40.04
C ILE A 8 1.92 20.92 39.61
N VAL A 9 0.95 20.32 38.94
CA VAL A 9 1.10 18.99 38.34
C VAL A 9 1.75 19.16 36.96
N PHE A 10 3.02 18.80 36.84
CA PHE A 10 3.69 18.64 35.55
C PHE A 10 3.19 17.37 34.87
N LEU A 11 2.31 17.52 33.89
CA LEU A 11 1.94 16.43 32.97
C LEU A 11 3.10 16.22 31.98
N LEU A 12 3.93 15.23 32.26
CA LEU A 12 4.99 14.79 31.35
C LEU A 12 4.34 14.13 30.13
N VAL A 13 4.14 14.90 29.05
CA VAL A 13 3.74 14.34 27.76
C VAL A 13 4.96 13.65 27.16
N ALA A 14 5.10 12.35 27.47
CA ALA A 14 6.04 11.49 26.79
C ALA A 14 5.63 11.38 25.32
N GLY A 15 6.22 12.23 24.48
CA GLY A 15 6.21 12.08 23.03
C GLY A 15 6.89 10.76 22.70
N LEU A 16 6.12 9.69 22.58
CA LEU A 16 6.54 8.47 21.91
C LEU A 16 6.81 8.84 20.46
N ALA A 17 8.05 9.26 20.18
CA ALA A 17 8.60 9.19 18.86
C ALA A 17 8.44 7.74 18.42
N VAL A 18 7.41 7.48 17.60
CA VAL A 18 7.22 6.21 16.92
C VAL A 18 8.39 6.12 15.95
N SER A 19 9.54 5.70 16.45
CA SER A 19 10.64 5.27 15.63
C SER A 19 10.04 4.24 14.67
N ALA A 20 10.08 4.55 13.38
CA ALA A 20 9.75 3.56 12.37
C ALA A 20 10.64 2.35 12.69
N PRO A 21 10.10 1.14 12.91
CA PRO A 21 10.94 0.00 13.23
C PRO A 21 11.96 -0.11 12.12
N LYS A 22 13.25 -0.05 12.50
CA LYS A 22 14.37 -0.35 11.60
C LYS A 22 13.97 -1.63 10.87
N SER A 23 13.96 -1.60 9.54
CA SER A 23 13.65 -2.79 8.75
C SER A 23 14.65 -3.87 9.16
N ASN A 24 14.19 -4.87 9.91
CA ASN A 24 15.06 -6.00 10.24
C ASN A 24 15.48 -6.63 8.92
N ALA A 25 16.80 -6.83 8.75
CA ALA A 25 17.34 -7.46 7.56
C ALA A 25 16.63 -8.81 7.34
N MET A 26 16.22 -9.06 6.10
CA MET A 26 15.55 -10.29 5.74
C MET A 26 16.45 -11.49 6.07
N SER A 27 15.89 -12.51 6.72
CA SER A 27 16.68 -13.70 7.06
C SER A 27 17.20 -14.39 5.80
N LYS A 28 18.40 -14.99 5.88
CA LYS A 28 19.03 -15.73 4.78
C LYS A 28 18.08 -16.78 4.18
N LYS A 29 17.27 -17.45 5.01
CA LYS A 29 16.28 -18.46 4.59
C LYS A 29 15.14 -17.87 3.74
N VAL A 30 14.62 -16.70 4.11
CA VAL A 30 13.57 -16.02 3.33
C VAL A 30 14.17 -15.50 2.02
N LYS A 31 15.34 -14.83 2.09
CA LYS A 31 16.05 -14.31 0.92
C LYS A 31 16.30 -15.41 -0.11
N LYS A 32 16.79 -16.58 0.31
CA LYS A 32 17.00 -17.74 -0.57
C LYS A 32 15.71 -18.21 -1.27
N GLN A 33 14.57 -18.22 -0.57
CA GLN A 33 13.29 -18.60 -1.17
C GLN A 33 12.80 -17.57 -2.18
N TYR A 34 12.92 -16.27 -1.88
CA TYR A 34 12.54 -15.20 -2.81
C TYR A 34 13.43 -15.20 -4.05
N THR A 35 14.75 -15.35 -3.88
CA THR A 35 15.69 -15.51 -5.00
C THR A 35 15.27 -16.65 -5.92
N LYS A 36 14.92 -17.83 -5.38
CA LYS A 36 14.46 -18.97 -6.19
C LYS A 36 13.21 -18.66 -7.03
N VAL A 37 12.27 -17.86 -6.51
CA VAL A 37 11.08 -17.45 -7.27
C VAL A 37 11.47 -16.44 -8.35
N LEU A 38 12.23 -15.40 -7.99
CA LEU A 38 12.63 -14.33 -8.90
C LEU A 38 13.51 -14.81 -10.05
N GLN A 39 14.37 -15.81 -9.82
CA GLN A 39 15.22 -16.37 -10.87
C GLN A 39 14.44 -16.94 -12.07
N LYS A 40 13.17 -17.33 -11.88
CA LYS A 40 12.29 -17.79 -12.98
C LYS A 40 11.90 -16.69 -13.98
N TYR A 41 12.22 -15.44 -13.67
CA TYR A 41 11.81 -14.26 -14.44
C TYR A 41 13.01 -13.42 -14.92
N VAL A 42 14.24 -13.79 -14.54
CA VAL A 42 15.45 -13.11 -15.03
C VAL A 42 15.57 -13.33 -16.54
N GLY A 43 15.88 -12.27 -17.28
CA GLY A 43 16.06 -12.32 -18.73
C GLY A 43 14.76 -12.40 -19.54
N LYS A 44 13.60 -12.24 -18.90
CA LYS A 44 12.32 -12.09 -19.60
C LYS A 44 12.03 -10.62 -19.92
N GLY A 45 11.23 -10.40 -20.96
CA GLY A 45 10.95 -9.08 -21.52
C GLY A 45 11.99 -8.70 -22.57
N ASN A 46 11.56 -7.99 -23.59
CA ASN A 46 12.39 -7.61 -24.74
C ASN A 46 12.78 -6.13 -24.70
N ASP A 47 12.19 -5.36 -23.78
CA ASP A 47 12.36 -3.91 -23.62
C ASP A 47 12.12 -3.50 -22.15
N GLU A 48 12.43 -2.24 -21.81
CA GLU A 48 12.33 -1.73 -20.44
C GLU A 48 10.92 -1.79 -19.82
N TYR A 49 9.88 -1.77 -20.65
CA TYR A 49 8.49 -1.82 -20.22
C TYR A 49 7.97 -3.25 -20.08
N SER A 50 8.56 -4.21 -20.77
CA SER A 50 8.20 -5.64 -20.71
C SER A 50 9.05 -6.45 -19.72
N ILE A 51 10.15 -5.89 -19.19
CA ILE A 51 10.96 -6.55 -18.16
C ILE A 51 10.14 -6.74 -16.87
N PRO A 52 10.01 -7.98 -16.35
CA PRO A 52 9.32 -8.25 -15.10
C PRO A 52 9.91 -7.45 -13.94
N LYS A 53 9.06 -7.01 -13.00
CA LYS A 53 9.48 -6.19 -11.86
C LYS A 53 9.04 -6.82 -10.54
N PHE A 54 9.73 -6.48 -9.45
CA PHE A 54 9.38 -6.95 -8.12
C PHE A 54 9.47 -5.85 -7.07
N ALA A 55 8.69 -6.00 -6.00
CA ALA A 55 8.79 -5.18 -4.81
C ALA A 55 8.76 -6.06 -3.55
N LEU A 56 9.43 -5.58 -2.50
CA LEU A 56 9.43 -6.19 -1.17
C LEU A 56 8.75 -5.22 -0.20
N VAL A 57 7.64 -5.62 0.41
CA VAL A 57 6.82 -4.75 1.26
C VAL A 57 6.34 -5.53 2.48
N ASP A 58 6.67 -5.08 3.69
CA ASP A 58 6.11 -5.63 4.94
C ASP A 58 4.70 -5.08 5.16
N ILE A 59 3.71 -5.73 4.53
CA ILE A 59 2.31 -5.28 4.51
C ILE A 59 1.69 -5.50 5.87
N ASP A 60 1.84 -6.68 6.46
CA ASP A 60 1.20 -7.05 7.72
C ASP A 60 1.98 -6.60 8.98
N ARG A 61 3.16 -6.02 8.78
CA ARG A 61 4.07 -5.52 9.83
C ARG A 61 4.56 -6.64 10.74
N ASN A 62 4.78 -7.82 10.18
CA ASN A 62 5.32 -8.97 10.91
C ASN A 62 6.86 -9.03 10.89
N GLY A 63 7.52 -8.12 10.17
CA GLY A 63 8.98 -8.04 10.03
C GLY A 63 9.55 -8.91 8.89
N ILE A 64 8.69 -9.52 8.06
CA ILE A 64 9.07 -10.25 6.86
C ILE A 64 8.30 -9.62 5.69
N PRO A 65 8.97 -8.97 4.74
CA PRO A 65 8.27 -8.33 3.65
C PRO A 65 7.65 -9.37 2.71
N GLU A 66 6.42 -9.12 2.27
CA GLU A 66 5.80 -9.79 1.13
C GLU A 66 6.55 -9.50 -0.17
N LEU A 67 6.57 -10.49 -1.06
CA LEU A 67 7.09 -10.36 -2.41
C LEU A 67 5.93 -10.14 -3.40
N MET A 68 5.95 -9.00 -4.08
CA MET A 68 5.06 -8.66 -5.18
C MET A 68 5.84 -8.77 -6.49
N ILE A 69 5.28 -9.42 -7.51
CA ILE A 69 5.89 -9.54 -8.84
C ILE A 69 4.90 -9.06 -9.88
N GLN A 70 5.36 -8.13 -10.71
CA GLN A 70 4.71 -7.68 -11.93
C GLN A 70 5.31 -8.47 -13.09
N LYS A 71 4.56 -9.46 -13.57
CA LYS A 71 5.11 -10.54 -14.40
C LYS A 71 5.60 -10.07 -15.76
N ASP A 72 4.89 -9.13 -16.38
CA ASP A 72 5.13 -8.72 -17.77
C ASP A 72 5.65 -7.27 -17.86
N GLY A 73 6.12 -6.71 -16.73
CA GLY A 73 6.66 -5.34 -16.64
C GLY A 73 5.63 -4.21 -16.79
N GLN A 74 4.50 -4.48 -17.43
CA GLN A 74 3.40 -3.56 -17.69
C GLN A 74 2.50 -3.36 -16.48
N ILE A 75 2.05 -2.12 -16.24
CA ILE A 75 1.25 -1.72 -15.07
C ILE A 75 -0.10 -2.45 -14.97
N THR A 76 -0.62 -2.88 -16.11
CA THR A 76 -1.86 -3.66 -16.26
C THR A 76 -1.62 -5.18 -16.22
N GLY A 77 -0.36 -5.61 -16.21
CA GLY A 77 0.04 -7.01 -16.27
C GLY A 77 -0.30 -7.80 -15.01
N GLU A 78 -0.20 -9.14 -15.11
CA GLU A 78 -0.51 -10.03 -14.01
C GLU A 78 0.41 -9.76 -12.79
N MET A 79 -0.22 -9.52 -11.64
CA MET A 79 0.47 -9.36 -10.36
C MET A 79 0.45 -10.66 -9.55
N LEU A 80 1.63 -11.16 -9.19
CA LEU A 80 1.80 -12.31 -8.31
C LEU A 80 2.21 -11.86 -6.91
N TYR A 81 1.68 -12.56 -5.90
CA TYR A 81 1.88 -12.21 -4.50
C TYR A 81 2.35 -13.42 -3.71
N TYR A 82 3.35 -13.20 -2.87
CA TYR A 82 3.91 -14.22 -2.02
C TYR A 82 4.15 -13.66 -0.62
N THR A 83 3.82 -14.45 0.40
CA THR A 83 4.10 -14.15 1.81
C THR A 83 4.92 -15.28 2.42
N CYS A 84 5.60 -15.00 3.53
CA CYS A 84 6.28 -16.00 4.33
C CYS A 84 5.55 -16.17 5.66
N LYS A 85 5.13 -17.39 5.97
CA LYS A 85 4.52 -17.69 7.28
C LYS A 85 5.52 -17.39 8.39
N LYS A 86 5.14 -16.55 9.37
CA LYS A 86 6.01 -16.15 10.48
C LYS A 86 6.58 -17.34 11.25
N SER A 87 5.77 -18.37 11.48
CA SER A 87 6.11 -19.54 12.32
C SER A 87 7.24 -20.40 11.76
N ASN A 88 7.21 -20.73 10.46
CA ASN A 88 8.18 -21.64 9.85
C ASN A 88 9.03 -21.00 8.72
N LYS A 89 8.79 -19.72 8.45
CA LYS A 89 9.41 -18.94 7.38
C LYS A 89 9.24 -19.59 6.00
N LYS A 90 8.17 -20.38 5.80
CA LYS A 90 7.87 -21.02 4.52
C LYS A 90 7.18 -20.02 3.59
N LEU A 91 7.68 -19.93 2.37
CA LEU A 91 7.09 -19.15 1.30
C LEU A 91 5.77 -19.76 0.82
N VAL A 92 4.76 -18.92 0.62
CA VAL A 92 3.43 -19.31 0.15
C VAL A 92 2.97 -18.28 -0.88
N LYS A 93 2.54 -18.75 -2.06
CA LYS A 93 1.82 -17.90 -3.03
C LYS A 93 0.43 -17.61 -2.47
N ILE A 94 0.04 -16.35 -2.41
CA ILE A 94 -1.29 -15.92 -1.99
C ILE A 94 -2.07 -15.39 -3.19
N LYS A 95 -3.40 -15.43 -3.10
CA LYS A 95 -4.25 -14.86 -4.14
C LYS A 95 -4.16 -13.34 -4.09
N GLY A 96 -3.90 -12.73 -5.25
CA GLY A 96 -4.00 -11.29 -5.40
C GLY A 96 -5.45 -10.80 -5.30
N PRO A 97 -5.65 -9.47 -5.32
CA PRO A 97 -6.97 -8.87 -5.41
C PRO A 97 -7.71 -9.37 -6.66
N SER A 98 -9.01 -9.64 -6.52
CA SER A 98 -9.89 -10.04 -7.62
C SER A 98 -10.69 -8.85 -8.18
N SER A 99 -11.47 -9.05 -9.23
CA SER A 99 -12.42 -8.05 -9.73
C SER A 99 -13.38 -7.56 -8.64
N LYS A 100 -13.74 -8.42 -7.68
CA LYS A 100 -14.57 -8.07 -6.52
C LYS A 100 -13.87 -7.16 -5.52
N ASP A 101 -12.55 -7.07 -5.58
CA ASP A 101 -11.73 -6.24 -4.70
C ASP A 101 -11.46 -4.85 -5.27
N ASN A 102 -12.10 -4.45 -6.39
CA ASN A 102 -11.92 -3.13 -7.01
C ASN A 102 -10.44 -2.80 -7.29
N TYR A 103 -9.65 -3.79 -7.70
CA TYR A 103 -8.24 -3.60 -8.01
C TYR A 103 -8.09 -2.75 -9.27
N PRO A 104 -7.51 -1.55 -9.19
CA PRO A 104 -7.58 -0.64 -10.32
C PRO A 104 -6.45 -0.94 -11.32
N CYS A 105 -6.71 -0.58 -12.58
CA CYS A 105 -5.84 -0.91 -13.72
C CYS A 105 -4.57 -0.03 -13.82
N PHE A 106 -4.60 1.20 -13.29
CA PHE A 106 -3.51 2.18 -13.42
C PHE A 106 -3.42 3.11 -12.20
N GLY A 107 -2.23 3.30 -11.63
CA GLY A 107 -2.02 4.18 -10.47
C GLY A 107 -0.81 3.79 -9.62
N GLY A 108 -0.56 4.56 -8.57
CA GLY A 108 0.56 4.35 -7.66
C GLY A 108 0.18 3.44 -6.49
N LEU A 109 1.09 2.57 -6.11
CA LEU A 109 0.96 1.77 -4.89
C LEU A 109 1.71 2.46 -3.75
N SER A 110 1.06 2.63 -2.60
CA SER A 110 1.62 3.26 -1.41
C SER A 110 1.60 2.32 -0.22
N ARG A 111 2.67 2.34 0.58
CA ARG A 111 2.73 1.57 1.84
C ARG A 111 1.86 2.23 2.90
N MET A 112 1.22 1.42 3.75
CA MET A 112 0.46 1.93 4.90
C MET A 112 0.84 1.22 6.22
N PRO A 113 2.06 1.46 6.74
CA PRO A 113 2.58 0.71 7.88
C PRO A 113 1.73 0.81 9.16
N SER A 114 1.12 1.97 9.42
CA SER A 114 0.27 2.19 10.60
C SER A 114 -1.02 1.38 10.56
N ARG A 115 -1.42 0.91 9.37
CA ARG A 115 -2.69 0.18 9.16
C ARG A 115 -2.49 -1.28 8.80
N LYS A 116 -1.25 -1.75 8.71
CA LYS A 116 -0.89 -3.12 8.28
C LYS A 116 -1.51 -3.45 6.93
N SER A 117 -1.30 -2.54 5.98
CA SER A 117 -1.88 -2.56 4.63
C SER A 117 -0.94 -1.90 3.62
N TYR A 118 -1.35 -1.97 2.36
CA TYR A 118 -0.92 -1.03 1.33
C TYR A 118 -2.15 -0.45 0.67
N ALA A 119 -1.99 0.62 -0.09
CA ALA A 119 -3.07 1.20 -0.85
C ALA A 119 -2.68 1.49 -2.27
N PHE A 120 -3.69 1.60 -3.09
CA PHE A 120 -3.64 2.14 -4.42
C PHE A 120 -4.21 3.55 -4.40
N TYR A 121 -3.51 4.48 -5.05
CA TYR A 121 -3.98 5.85 -5.25
C TYR A 121 -3.91 6.21 -6.74
N ARG A 122 -4.99 6.79 -7.26
CA ARG A 122 -5.08 7.23 -8.66
C ARG A 122 -5.90 8.52 -8.76
N GLY A 123 -5.39 9.49 -9.50
CA GLY A 123 -6.23 10.51 -10.17
C GLY A 123 -6.77 9.93 -11.49
N GLY A 124 -8.08 9.96 -11.68
CA GLY A 124 -8.70 9.65 -12.97
C GLY A 124 -8.59 10.82 -13.94
N PRO A 125 -8.96 10.63 -15.22
CA PRO A 125 -9.04 11.74 -16.15
C PRO A 125 -10.08 12.75 -15.64
N GLY A 126 -9.74 14.04 -15.73
CA GLY A 126 -10.71 15.10 -15.49
C GLY A 126 -11.83 15.03 -16.52
N TYR A 127 -13.05 15.38 -16.11
CA TYR A 127 -14.21 15.45 -17.01
C TYR A 127 -15.09 16.63 -16.62
N THR A 128 -15.90 17.08 -17.57
CA THR A 128 -16.94 18.10 -17.32
C THR A 128 -18.27 17.38 -17.06
N ASP A 129 -18.97 17.74 -16.00
CA ASP A 129 -20.34 17.23 -15.77
C ASP A 129 -21.38 17.92 -16.67
N ASP A 130 -22.62 17.44 -16.65
CA ASP A 130 -23.71 17.97 -17.47
C ASP A 130 -24.04 19.45 -17.17
N ASN A 131 -23.55 19.99 -16.06
CA ASN A 131 -23.74 21.38 -15.66
C ASN A 131 -22.52 22.26 -16.00
N GLY A 132 -21.57 21.74 -16.79
CA GLY A 132 -20.38 22.49 -17.20
C GLY A 132 -19.28 22.57 -16.14
N ASN A 133 -19.34 21.81 -15.04
CA ASN A 133 -18.31 21.88 -13.99
C ASN A 133 -17.12 20.98 -14.31
N GLY A 134 -15.90 21.50 -14.24
CA GLY A 134 -14.69 20.68 -14.30
C GLY A 134 -14.54 19.82 -13.04
N ILE A 135 -14.43 18.51 -13.19
CA ILE A 135 -14.28 17.54 -12.11
C ILE A 135 -13.00 16.73 -12.26
N MET A 136 -12.20 16.68 -11.19
CA MET A 136 -11.07 15.77 -11.06
C MET A 136 -11.42 14.60 -10.12
N PRO A 137 -11.59 13.38 -10.63
CA PRO A 137 -11.86 12.21 -9.79
C PRO A 137 -10.58 11.61 -9.22
N TYR A 138 -10.63 11.13 -7.99
CA TYR A 138 -9.58 10.39 -7.32
C TYR A 138 -10.14 9.10 -6.73
N LEU A 139 -9.35 8.03 -6.83
CA LEU A 139 -9.64 6.72 -6.25
C LEU A 139 -8.54 6.37 -5.25
N TYR A 140 -8.98 5.91 -4.09
CA TYR A 140 -8.15 5.33 -3.07
C TYR A 140 -8.67 3.93 -2.71
N ALA A 141 -7.84 2.90 -2.82
CA ALA A 141 -8.20 1.53 -2.46
C ALA A 141 -7.16 0.93 -1.50
N GLU A 142 -7.54 0.62 -0.27
CA GLU A 142 -6.69 -0.02 0.75
C GLU A 142 -6.84 -1.54 0.71
N TYR A 143 -5.71 -2.24 0.74
CA TYR A 143 -5.62 -3.69 0.65
C TYR A 143 -4.91 -4.31 1.85
N LYS A 144 -5.45 -5.44 2.33
CA LYS A 144 -4.88 -6.24 3.44
C LYS A 144 -4.80 -7.71 3.08
N ILE A 145 -3.85 -8.40 3.69
CA ILE A 145 -3.77 -9.86 3.65
C ILE A 145 -4.79 -10.44 4.64
N LYS A 146 -5.74 -11.25 4.16
CA LYS A 146 -6.70 -12.03 4.97
C LYS A 146 -6.77 -13.46 4.46
N LYS A 147 -6.59 -14.45 5.35
CA LYS A 147 -6.76 -15.90 5.05
C LYS A 147 -6.11 -16.32 3.70
N ASN A 148 -4.85 -15.94 3.47
CA ASN A 148 -4.06 -16.22 2.25
C ASN A 148 -4.54 -15.53 0.95
N ARG A 149 -5.25 -14.41 1.05
CA ARG A 149 -5.53 -13.54 -0.10
C ARG A 149 -5.35 -12.08 0.26
N ILE A 150 -5.10 -11.24 -0.73
CA ILE A 150 -5.18 -9.80 -0.59
C ILE A 150 -6.63 -9.38 -0.89
N VAL A 151 -7.24 -8.64 0.02
CA VAL A 151 -8.60 -8.11 -0.13
C VAL A 151 -8.62 -6.61 0.01
N CYS A 152 -9.54 -5.97 -0.72
CA CYS A 152 -9.86 -4.57 -0.46
C CYS A 152 -10.60 -4.43 0.86
N VAL A 153 -10.16 -3.50 1.70
CA VAL A 153 -10.76 -3.22 3.02
C VAL A 153 -11.28 -1.80 3.14
N SER A 154 -10.85 -0.90 2.24
CA SER A 154 -11.36 0.47 2.18
C SER A 154 -11.30 0.95 0.74
N LEU A 155 -12.38 1.56 0.25
CA LEU A 155 -12.47 2.15 -1.08
C LEU A 155 -13.09 3.54 -0.95
N VAL A 156 -12.36 4.55 -1.40
CA VAL A 156 -12.79 5.96 -1.36
C VAL A 156 -12.66 6.55 -2.76
N ASN A 157 -13.73 7.17 -3.22
CA ASN A 157 -13.73 8.07 -4.36
C ASN A 157 -13.85 9.51 -3.84
N LYS A 158 -13.05 10.39 -4.42
CA LYS A 158 -13.09 11.82 -4.15
C LYS A 158 -13.26 12.53 -5.48
N LYS A 159 -14.13 13.54 -5.54
CA LYS A 159 -14.32 14.41 -6.70
C LYS A 159 -13.97 15.82 -6.27
N GLU A 160 -13.00 16.44 -6.92
CA GLU A 160 -12.69 17.86 -6.75
C GLU A 160 -13.30 18.64 -7.91
N TYR A 161 -14.11 19.64 -7.59
CA TYR A 161 -14.69 20.56 -8.56
C TYR A 161 -13.73 21.73 -8.72
N MET A 162 -13.10 21.84 -9.89
CA MET A 162 -12.01 22.77 -10.12
C MET A 162 -12.47 24.24 -10.01
N ASP A 163 -13.68 24.52 -10.48
CA ASP A 163 -14.19 25.90 -10.61
C ASP A 163 -14.96 26.39 -9.38
N LYS A 164 -15.25 25.49 -8.42
CA LYS A 164 -16.19 25.77 -7.31
C LYS A 164 -15.60 25.61 -5.91
N ASN A 165 -14.28 25.38 -5.80
CA ASN A 165 -13.60 25.04 -4.54
C ASN A 165 -14.41 24.04 -3.68
N LYS A 166 -15.02 23.06 -4.35
CA LYS A 166 -15.95 22.08 -3.77
C LYS A 166 -15.31 20.70 -3.88
N VAL A 167 -15.40 19.91 -2.81
CA VAL A 167 -14.93 18.52 -2.81
C VAL A 167 -16.00 17.60 -2.29
N GLU A 168 -16.28 16.54 -3.05
CA GLU A 168 -17.23 15.50 -2.68
C GLU A 168 -16.52 14.15 -2.47
N TYR A 169 -17.05 13.35 -1.54
CA TYR A 169 -16.50 12.03 -1.19
C TYR A 169 -17.60 10.98 -1.30
N SER A 170 -17.32 9.86 -1.98
CA SER A 170 -18.24 8.72 -2.17
C SER A 170 -17.48 7.40 -2.17
N GLY A 171 -18.10 6.28 -1.78
CA GLY A 171 -17.38 5.00 -1.64
C GLY A 171 -18.11 3.96 -0.77
N THR A 172 -17.57 2.75 -0.70
CA THR A 172 -18.17 1.57 0.00
C THR A 172 -17.48 1.19 1.30
N TYR A 173 -16.49 1.98 1.73
CA TYR A 173 -15.99 2.14 3.09
C TYR A 173 -16.26 1.01 4.09
N LEU A 174 -15.27 0.17 4.38
CA LEU A 174 -15.30 -0.73 5.55
C LEU A 174 -16.61 -1.57 5.67
N GLY A 175 -17.16 -2.04 4.56
CA GLY A 175 -18.39 -2.85 4.53
C GLY A 175 -19.69 -2.10 4.20
N LYS A 176 -19.72 -1.40 3.06
CA LYS A 176 -20.89 -0.69 2.47
C LYS A 176 -21.36 0.58 3.19
N LYS A 177 -20.59 1.14 4.13
CA LYS A 177 -20.94 2.43 4.77
C LYS A 177 -20.55 3.58 3.85
N LYS A 178 -21.00 4.83 4.13
CA LYS A 178 -20.52 6.11 3.56
C LYS A 178 -19.39 6.65 4.45
N VAL A 179 -18.45 7.46 3.94
CA VAL A 179 -17.46 8.17 4.77
C VAL A 179 -17.49 9.68 4.62
N THR A 180 -16.80 10.29 5.56
CA THR A 180 -16.55 11.71 5.73
C THR A 180 -15.19 12.14 5.15
N LYS A 181 -15.01 13.44 4.91
CA LYS A 181 -13.69 14.04 4.60
C LYS A 181 -12.61 13.64 5.61
N ALA A 182 -12.97 13.52 6.89
CA ALA A 182 -12.03 13.14 7.94
C ALA A 182 -11.51 11.71 7.76
N ASP A 183 -12.37 10.78 7.34
CA ASP A 183 -11.97 9.40 7.05
C ASP A 183 -10.98 9.33 5.88
N TYR A 184 -11.27 10.01 4.77
CA TYR A 184 -10.35 10.09 3.62
C TYR A 184 -9.00 10.65 4.06
N ASN A 185 -8.99 11.79 4.77
CA ASN A 185 -7.75 12.41 5.23
C ASN A 185 -6.94 11.48 6.15
N ARG A 186 -7.59 10.69 7.01
CA ARG A 186 -6.90 9.71 7.86
C ARG A 186 -6.26 8.59 7.03
N ILE A 187 -6.96 8.13 6.00
CA ILE A 187 -6.48 7.09 5.09
C ILE A 187 -5.31 7.61 4.25
N GLU A 188 -5.45 8.78 3.65
CA GLU A 188 -4.41 9.43 2.84
C GLU A 188 -3.15 9.72 3.67
N LYS A 189 -3.29 10.27 4.88
CA LYS A 189 -2.15 10.50 5.81
C LYS A 189 -1.44 9.22 6.26
N ALA A 190 -2.09 8.07 6.12
CA ALA A 190 -1.47 6.78 6.44
C ALA A 190 -0.60 6.24 5.28
N CYS A 191 -0.66 6.82 4.08
CA CYS A 191 0.30 6.54 3.02
C CYS A 191 1.69 7.04 3.40
N ARG A 192 2.69 6.15 3.37
CA ARG A 192 4.08 6.45 3.72
C ARG A 192 5.03 6.08 2.59
N GLY A 193 4.83 6.73 1.46
CA GLY A 193 5.67 6.62 0.27
C GLY A 193 5.30 5.43 -0.62
N GLU A 194 5.71 5.57 -1.88
CA GLU A 194 5.42 4.65 -2.97
C GLU A 194 6.14 3.29 -2.78
N ILE A 195 5.45 2.22 -3.17
CA ILE A 195 6.00 0.89 -3.36
C ILE A 195 6.77 0.89 -4.69
N LYS A 196 8.09 0.98 -4.60
CA LYS A 196 8.95 0.99 -5.77
C LYS A 196 9.22 -0.42 -6.28
N PHE A 197 8.82 -0.66 -7.52
CA PHE A 197 9.15 -1.87 -8.25
C PHE A 197 10.54 -1.75 -8.87
N LYS A 198 11.29 -2.84 -8.84
CA LYS A 198 12.62 -2.95 -9.44
C LYS A 198 12.61 -4.04 -10.49
N ASN A 199 13.31 -3.85 -11.60
CA ASN A 199 13.47 -4.88 -12.62
C ASN A 199 14.06 -6.16 -12.01
N ILE A 200 13.51 -7.31 -12.39
CA ILE A 200 14.01 -8.62 -11.96
C ILE A 200 15.29 -8.94 -12.74
N THR A 201 16.42 -8.57 -12.16
CA THR A 201 17.76 -8.83 -12.70
C THR A 201 18.64 -9.47 -11.63
N ASN A 202 19.69 -10.18 -12.04
CA ASN A 202 20.68 -10.74 -11.10
C ASN A 202 21.25 -9.67 -10.16
N LYS A 203 21.53 -8.47 -10.69
CA LYS A 203 22.02 -7.31 -9.93
C LYS A 203 21.04 -6.89 -8.83
N ASN A 204 19.74 -6.79 -9.14
CA ASN A 204 18.73 -6.35 -8.16
C ASN A 204 18.39 -7.45 -7.16
N ILE A 205 18.38 -8.72 -7.58
CA ILE A 205 18.18 -9.89 -6.70
C ILE A 205 19.30 -9.98 -5.66
N ALA A 206 20.57 -9.80 -6.06
CA ALA A 206 21.70 -9.84 -5.14
C ALA A 206 21.58 -8.79 -4.02
N LYS A 207 21.05 -7.60 -4.36
CA LYS A 207 20.87 -6.45 -3.47
C LYS A 207 19.61 -6.49 -2.59
N MET A 208 18.81 -7.57 -2.61
CA MET A 208 17.67 -7.70 -1.70
C MET A 208 18.15 -7.66 -0.24
N LYS A 209 17.54 -6.77 0.55
CA LYS A 209 17.81 -6.57 1.98
C LYS A 209 16.54 -6.86 2.79
#